data_AF-A0A970H8Q7-F1
#
_entry.id   AF-A0A970H8Q7-F1
#
_cell.length_a   1.000
_cell.length_b   1.000
_cell.length_c   1.000
_cell.angle_alpha   90.00
_cell.angle_beta   90.00
_cell.angle_gamma   90.00
#
_symmetry.space_group_name_H-M   'P 1'
#
loop_
_entity.id
_entity.type
_entity.pdbx_description
1 polymer ?
#
loop_
_entity_poly.entity_id
_entity_poly.type
_entity_poly.pdbx_seq_one_letter_code
_entity_poly.pdbx_strand_id
1 'polypeptide(L)'
;MPVVNEAAERFWNLSPTASVLSPAPERVAAFDREGRLLTYARGDEFFKRSLASRLYARDRSEGQRWRELAAGDAAALFAETRELALTLAAVAGDAALAARVREEIAPWTPARLAGEAARFAAAYRPIAILPPDRYLSVVVQATEGCTWNRCTFCSFYQGRPFRVREGEELAAHVARVKELLGRDLVRRPSVFLADGNALALGQRRLRPLFALLARELPGRPVTSFVDVWSGERHDPADWEELAGAGLEQVYVGMETGLDELLALVRKPGSAAECEGFVAAVKAAGIAVTPIVMVGLGGEGYREAHREATLASLARMPLDRRDLIYLSPFVEEPGSAYAADRERLGLVAMDEAAIEAEATALAVALRARGLRVGRYDIREFFY
;
A
#
# COMPACT_ATOMS: atom_id res chain seq x y z
N MET A 1 16.88 -7.57 24.49
CA MET A 1 16.97 -6.21 25.08
C MET A 1 18.00 -5.44 24.28
N PRO A 2 17.80 -4.15 23.99
CA PRO A 2 18.80 -3.33 23.31
C PRO A 2 20.10 -3.30 24.11
N VAL A 3 21.25 -3.39 23.44
CA VAL A 3 22.57 -3.20 24.06
C VAL A 3 23.01 -1.78 23.72
N VAL A 4 23.13 -0.94 24.74
CA VAL A 4 23.63 0.44 24.62
C VAL A 4 25.01 0.47 25.24
N ASN A 5 26.03 0.87 24.47
CA ASN A 5 27.35 1.14 25.03
C ASN A 5 27.46 2.64 25.31
N GLU A 6 27.23 3.03 26.57
CA GLU A 6 27.20 4.42 27.04
C GLU A 6 28.55 5.16 26.86
N ALA A 7 29.66 4.43 26.72
CA ALA A 7 30.98 5.03 26.52
C ALA A 7 31.32 5.35 25.05
N ALA A 8 30.49 4.93 24.08
CA ALA A 8 30.83 4.98 22.65
C ALA A 8 29.73 5.51 21.71
N GLU A 9 28.57 5.95 22.21
CA GLU A 9 27.41 6.39 21.41
C GLU A 9 26.98 5.41 20.29
N ARG A 10 27.27 4.12 20.47
CA ARG A 10 26.94 3.03 19.56
C ARG A 10 25.73 2.24 20.06
N PHE A 11 24.87 1.83 19.13
CA PHE A 11 23.65 1.12 19.44
C PHE A 11 23.36 0.01 18.44
N TRP A 12 22.89 -1.14 18.93
CA TRP A 12 22.28 -2.16 18.09
C TRP A 12 21.09 -2.85 18.77
N ASN A 13 20.10 -3.22 17.95
CA ASN A 13 18.97 -4.03 18.36
C ASN A 13 18.77 -5.17 17.36
N LEU A 14 18.92 -6.40 17.84
CA LEU A 14 18.73 -7.62 17.06
C LEU A 14 17.40 -8.26 17.43
N SER A 15 16.33 -7.80 16.79
CA SER A 15 14.99 -8.34 17.02
C SER A 15 14.73 -9.60 16.17
N PRO A 16 13.68 -10.37 16.50
CA PRO A 16 13.24 -11.49 15.65
C PRO A 16 12.81 -11.07 14.24
N THR A 17 12.46 -9.80 14.05
CA THR A 17 11.90 -9.26 12.80
C THR A 17 12.87 -8.40 11.99
N ALA A 18 13.85 -7.76 12.63
CA ALA A 18 14.81 -6.86 11.96
C ALA A 18 16.08 -6.66 12.80
N SER A 19 17.13 -6.18 12.16
CA SER A 19 18.35 -5.71 12.82
C SER A 19 18.46 -4.19 12.65
N VAL A 20 18.59 -3.43 13.74
CA VAL A 20 18.82 -1.98 13.69
C VAL A 20 20.21 -1.71 14.24
N LEU A 21 21.06 -1.06 13.45
CA LEU A 21 22.47 -0.84 13.72
C LEU A 21 22.79 0.65 13.63
N SER A 22 23.53 1.16 14.59
CA SER A 22 23.92 2.57 14.67
C SER A 22 25.33 2.69 15.26
N PRO A 23 26.34 3.04 14.45
CA PRO A 23 27.69 3.28 14.96
C PRO A 23 27.83 4.65 15.64
N ALA A 24 26.87 5.55 15.40
CA ALA A 24 26.80 6.90 15.93
C ALA A 24 25.34 7.40 15.84
N PRO A 25 24.88 8.33 16.69
CA PRO A 25 23.47 8.73 16.81
C PRO A 25 22.84 9.23 15.50
N GLU A 26 23.62 9.87 14.65
CA GLU A 26 23.21 10.42 13.37
C GLU A 26 23.19 9.41 12.22
N ARG A 27 23.63 8.17 12.46
CA ARG A 27 23.67 7.09 11.47
C ARG A 27 22.93 5.86 11.98
N VAL A 28 21.75 5.59 11.44
CA VAL A 28 20.91 4.45 11.86
C VAL A 28 20.44 3.67 10.64
N ALA A 29 20.93 2.44 10.49
CA ALA A 29 20.55 1.53 9.41
C ALA A 29 19.69 0.37 9.95
N ALA A 30 18.56 0.10 9.31
CA ALA A 30 17.71 -1.05 9.60
C ALA A 30 17.79 -2.07 8.46
N PHE A 31 17.87 -3.35 8.81
CA PHE A 31 17.96 -4.48 7.89
C PHE A 31 16.86 -5.49 8.22
N ASP A 32 16.30 -6.13 7.19
CA ASP A 32 15.38 -7.25 7.39
C ASP A 32 16.11 -8.51 7.85
N ARG A 33 15.36 -9.61 8.04
CA ARG A 33 15.94 -10.91 8.42
C ARG A 33 16.68 -11.62 7.29
N GLU A 34 16.54 -11.18 6.05
CA GLU A 34 17.45 -11.62 4.98
C GLU A 34 18.78 -10.90 5.05
N GLY A 35 18.84 -9.72 5.69
CA GLY A 35 20.00 -8.84 5.77
C GLY A 35 19.99 -7.73 4.74
N ARG A 36 18.87 -7.53 4.03
CA ARG A 36 18.70 -6.45 3.06
C ARG A 36 18.41 -5.14 3.78
N LEU A 37 18.96 -4.05 3.27
CA LEU A 37 18.66 -2.71 3.78
C LEU A 37 17.15 -2.44 3.70
N LEU A 38 16.57 -1.90 4.77
CA LEU A 38 15.18 -1.42 4.83
C LEU A 38 15.15 0.09 4.79
N THR A 39 15.82 0.72 5.75
CA THR A 39 15.90 2.17 5.91
C THR A 39 17.28 2.57 6.40
N TYR A 40 17.70 3.79 6.07
CA TYR A 40 18.92 4.39 6.59
C TYR A 40 18.65 5.85 6.92
N ALA A 41 19.01 6.29 8.12
CA ALA A 41 19.03 7.70 8.49
C ALA A 41 20.49 8.15 8.56
N ARG A 42 20.82 9.28 7.93
CA ARG A 42 22.15 9.90 7.92
C ARG A 42 22.01 11.40 8.09
N GLY A 43 22.19 11.90 9.32
CA GLY A 43 21.90 13.29 9.68
C GLY A 43 20.43 13.61 9.41
N ASP A 44 20.19 14.61 8.55
CA ASP A 44 18.85 15.03 8.14
C ASP A 44 18.31 14.27 6.92
N GLU A 45 19.09 13.36 6.33
CA GLU A 45 18.62 12.53 5.21
C GLU A 45 18.01 11.21 5.71
N PHE A 46 16.86 10.85 5.16
CA PHE A 46 16.21 9.56 5.40
C PHE A 46 16.03 8.80 4.09
N PHE A 47 16.49 7.55 4.09
CA PHE A 47 16.47 6.66 2.94
C PHE A 47 15.59 5.44 3.20
N LYS A 48 14.88 5.00 2.16
CA LYS A 48 14.05 3.79 2.19
C LYS A 48 14.28 2.96 0.93
N ARG A 49 14.42 1.65 1.11
CA ARG A 49 14.52 0.68 0.01
C ARG A 49 13.14 0.06 -0.30
N SER A 50 12.77 -0.02 -1.57
CA SER A 50 11.62 -0.83 -2.02
C SER A 50 11.98 -2.32 -2.16
N LEU A 51 11.01 -3.21 -2.37
CA LEU A 51 11.30 -4.63 -2.60
C LEU A 51 12.14 -4.87 -3.87
N ALA A 52 11.98 -4.04 -4.90
CA ALA A 52 12.81 -4.06 -6.11
C ALA A 52 14.22 -3.44 -5.92
N SER A 53 14.63 -3.13 -4.69
CA SER A 53 15.90 -2.46 -4.36
C SER A 53 16.09 -1.07 -4.98
N ARG A 54 15.01 -0.36 -5.29
CA ARG A 54 15.08 1.08 -5.58
C ARG A 54 15.25 1.82 -4.25
N LEU A 55 16.11 2.84 -4.22
CA LEU A 55 16.35 3.65 -3.05
C LEU A 55 15.71 5.03 -3.23
N TYR A 56 14.97 5.44 -2.21
CA TYR A 56 14.33 6.74 -2.15
C TYR A 56 14.91 7.53 -0.98
N ALA A 57 15.18 8.80 -1.20
CA ALA A 57 15.68 9.74 -0.21
C ALA A 57 14.61 10.80 0.09
N ARG A 58 14.60 11.28 1.32
CA ARG A 58 13.83 12.44 1.77
C ARG A 58 14.65 13.23 2.78
N ASP A 59 14.69 14.53 2.62
CA ASP A 59 15.29 15.44 3.59
C ASP A 59 14.28 15.73 4.72
N ARG A 60 14.71 15.64 5.97
CA ARG A 60 13.88 15.94 7.14
C ARG A 60 13.61 17.44 7.30
N SER A 61 14.43 18.30 6.69
CA SER A 61 14.39 19.75 6.77
C SER A 61 13.66 20.43 5.60
N GLU A 62 13.72 19.85 4.39
CA GLU A 62 13.26 20.52 3.15
C GLU A 62 11.94 20.01 2.53
N GLY A 63 11.30 18.96 3.06
CA GLY A 63 9.92 18.62 2.64
C GLY A 63 9.46 17.17 2.78
N GLN A 64 8.17 16.93 2.50
CA GLN A 64 7.50 15.64 2.69
C GLN A 64 7.75 14.59 1.60
N ARG A 65 8.20 14.99 0.39
CA ARG A 65 8.22 14.10 -0.79
C ARG A 65 9.51 13.31 -0.93
N TRP A 66 9.37 12.06 -1.35
CA TRP A 66 10.47 11.15 -1.63
C TRP A 66 11.02 11.34 -3.04
N ARG A 67 12.34 11.28 -3.19
CA ARG A 67 13.06 11.29 -4.47
C ARG A 67 13.77 9.96 -4.66
N GLU A 68 13.62 9.33 -5.82
CA GLU A 68 14.44 8.17 -6.15
C GLU A 68 15.89 8.57 -6.43
N LEU A 69 16.82 7.76 -5.92
CA LEU A 69 18.25 7.91 -6.17
C LEU A 69 18.66 7.27 -7.51
N ALA A 70 19.65 7.86 -8.17
CA ALA A 70 20.27 7.23 -9.34
C ALA A 70 20.98 5.94 -8.93
N ALA A 71 21.14 5.00 -9.87
CA ALA A 71 21.71 3.67 -9.59
C ALA A 71 23.11 3.73 -8.95
N GLY A 72 23.95 4.70 -9.35
CA GLY A 72 25.27 4.91 -8.76
C GLY A 72 25.21 5.33 -7.30
N ASP A 73 24.36 6.31 -6.99
CA ASP A 73 24.14 6.81 -5.62
C ASP A 73 23.55 5.72 -4.72
N ALA A 74 22.60 4.94 -5.27
CA ALA A 74 22.02 3.80 -4.57
C ALA A 74 23.08 2.72 -4.24
N ALA A 75 23.96 2.39 -5.20
CA ALA A 75 25.04 1.45 -4.98
C ALA A 75 26.05 1.94 -3.93
N ALA A 76 26.38 3.24 -3.92
CA ALA A 76 27.23 3.85 -2.90
C ALA A 76 26.58 3.76 -1.51
N LEU A 77 25.28 4.02 -1.39
CA LEU A 77 24.55 3.92 -0.12
C LEU A 77 24.48 2.47 0.40
N PHE A 78 24.31 1.50 -0.50
CA PHE A 78 24.39 0.08 -0.13
C PHE A 78 25.78 -0.32 0.35
N ALA A 79 26.84 0.21 -0.26
CA ALA A 79 28.21 -0.05 0.18
C ALA A 79 28.45 0.57 1.57
N GLU A 80 28.04 1.82 1.77
CA GLU A 80 28.15 2.55 3.04
C GLU A 80 27.45 1.81 4.18
N THR A 81 26.17 1.44 3.99
CA THR A 81 25.38 0.77 5.04
C THR A 81 25.91 -0.62 5.38
N ARG A 82 26.46 -1.33 4.38
CA ARG A 82 27.14 -2.61 4.60
C ARG A 82 28.45 -2.44 5.36
N GLU A 83 29.28 -1.47 5.00
CA GLU A 83 30.53 -1.17 5.69
C GLU A 83 30.27 -0.75 7.14
N LEU A 84 29.26 0.09 7.37
CA LEU A 84 28.79 0.49 8.69
C LEU A 84 28.48 -0.73 9.56
N ALA A 85 27.74 -1.71 9.03
CA ALA A 85 27.40 -2.93 9.77
C ALA A 85 28.65 -3.77 10.11
N LEU A 86 29.56 -3.93 9.15
CA LEU A 86 30.81 -4.67 9.32
C LEU A 86 31.72 -4.03 10.37
N THR A 87 31.91 -2.72 10.29
CA THR A 87 32.73 -1.95 11.23
C THR A 87 32.15 -2.02 12.63
N LEU A 88 30.83 -1.83 12.78
CA LEU A 88 30.18 -1.93 14.09
C LEU A 88 30.36 -3.33 14.69
N ALA A 89 30.14 -4.39 13.91
CA ALA A 89 30.34 -5.77 14.37
C ALA A 89 31.79 -6.06 14.80
N ALA A 90 32.79 -5.48 14.12
CA ALA A 90 34.20 -5.68 14.45
C ALA A 90 34.60 -5.04 15.78
N VAL A 91 34.00 -3.89 16.13
CA VAL A 91 34.39 -3.11 17.32
C VAL A 91 33.47 -3.28 18.52
N ALA A 92 32.29 -3.88 18.34
CA ALA A 92 31.29 -4.02 19.40
C ALA A 92 31.64 -5.07 20.46
N GLY A 93 32.47 -6.06 20.12
CA GLY A 93 32.76 -7.20 21.01
C GLY A 93 31.56 -8.11 21.28
N ASP A 94 30.46 -7.98 20.52
CA ASP A 94 29.23 -8.77 20.66
C ASP A 94 29.19 -9.89 19.61
N ALA A 95 29.25 -11.14 20.08
CA ALA A 95 29.27 -12.32 19.22
C ALA A 95 27.95 -12.52 18.43
N ALA A 96 26.81 -12.14 19.00
CA ALA A 96 25.51 -12.28 18.34
C ALA A 96 25.37 -11.26 17.21
N LEU A 97 25.83 -10.03 17.43
CA LEU A 97 25.93 -9.01 16.38
C LEU A 97 26.90 -9.45 15.28
N ALA A 98 28.10 -9.94 15.65
CA ALA A 98 29.08 -10.39 14.68
C ALA A 98 28.54 -11.53 13.79
N ALA A 99 27.85 -12.51 14.39
CA ALA A 99 27.19 -13.58 13.66
C ALA A 99 26.08 -13.03 12.73
N ARG A 100 25.21 -12.16 13.26
CA ARG A 100 24.11 -11.55 12.49
C ARG A 100 24.61 -10.79 11.27
N VAL A 101 25.63 -9.96 11.44
CA VAL A 101 26.22 -9.19 10.34
C VAL A 101 26.88 -10.12 9.33
N ARG A 102 27.69 -11.07 9.78
CA ARG A 102 28.41 -12.00 8.89
C ARG A 102 27.48 -12.87 8.06
N GLU A 103 26.43 -13.42 8.66
CA GLU A 103 25.58 -14.44 8.05
C GLU A 103 24.44 -13.84 7.24
N GLU A 104 23.95 -12.65 7.62
CA GLU A 104 22.78 -12.06 6.99
C GLU A 104 23.11 -10.79 6.21
N ILE A 105 23.78 -9.81 6.80
CA ILE A 105 23.95 -8.48 6.18
C ILE A 105 25.13 -8.46 5.19
N ALA A 106 26.28 -8.99 5.58
CA ALA A 106 27.51 -8.98 4.79
C ALA A 106 27.39 -9.64 3.41
N PRO A 107 26.57 -10.70 3.21
CA PRO A 107 26.34 -11.28 1.88
C PRO A 107 25.59 -10.36 0.89
N TRP A 108 24.94 -9.29 1.34
CA TRP A 108 24.23 -8.33 0.49
C TRP A 108 25.15 -7.22 0.02
N THR A 109 25.98 -7.53 -0.97
CA THR A 109 26.77 -6.53 -1.69
C THR A 109 25.86 -5.59 -2.50
N PRO A 110 26.33 -4.39 -2.89
CA PRO A 110 25.57 -3.51 -3.78
C PRO A 110 25.09 -4.21 -5.06
N ALA A 111 25.95 -5.04 -5.67
CA ALA A 111 25.59 -5.83 -6.85
C ALA A 111 24.47 -6.84 -6.58
N ARG A 112 24.50 -7.52 -5.42
CA ARG A 112 23.45 -8.47 -5.04
C ARG A 112 22.12 -7.77 -4.76
N LEU A 113 22.15 -6.62 -4.09
CA LEU A 113 20.96 -5.81 -3.85
C LEU A 113 20.37 -5.28 -5.16
N ALA A 114 21.20 -4.80 -6.08
CA ALA A 114 20.76 -4.38 -7.42
C ALA A 114 20.08 -5.53 -8.19
N GLY A 115 20.51 -6.78 -7.99
CA GLY A 115 19.89 -7.97 -8.56
C GLY A 115 18.46 -8.27 -8.07
N GLU A 116 18.00 -7.69 -6.96
CA GLU A 116 16.62 -7.87 -6.46
C GLU A 116 15.58 -7.36 -7.47
N ALA A 117 15.91 -6.37 -8.30
CA ALA A 117 14.98 -5.85 -9.30
C ALA A 117 14.50 -6.96 -10.26
N ALA A 118 15.41 -7.85 -10.67
CA ALA A 118 15.08 -8.99 -11.53
C ALA A 118 14.23 -10.03 -10.78
N ARG A 119 14.55 -10.31 -9.52
CA ARG A 119 13.76 -11.24 -8.67
C ARG A 119 12.35 -10.70 -8.42
N PHE A 120 12.22 -9.40 -8.18
CA PHE A 120 10.95 -8.70 -8.05
C PHE A 120 10.13 -8.82 -9.33
N ALA A 121 10.71 -8.51 -10.49
CA ALA A 121 10.04 -8.60 -11.79
C ALA A 121 9.65 -10.04 -12.17
N ALA A 122 10.36 -11.05 -11.67
CA ALA A 122 10.01 -12.46 -11.84
C ALA A 122 8.82 -12.88 -10.95
N ALA A 123 8.66 -12.26 -9.78
CA ALA A 123 7.58 -12.55 -8.84
C ALA A 123 6.29 -11.77 -9.15
N TYR A 124 6.42 -10.51 -9.57
CA TYR A 124 5.31 -9.57 -9.70
C TYR A 124 5.20 -8.97 -11.11
N ARG A 125 3.96 -8.75 -11.54
CA ARG A 125 3.64 -7.66 -12.48
C ARG A 125 3.67 -6.33 -11.73
N PRO A 126 3.83 -5.18 -12.42
CA PRO A 126 3.76 -3.87 -11.76
C PRO A 126 2.57 -3.80 -10.80
N ILE A 127 2.85 -3.55 -9.53
CA ILE A 127 1.82 -3.36 -8.51
C ILE A 127 1.44 -1.90 -8.61
N ALA A 128 0.20 -1.63 -9.03
CA ALA A 128 -0.19 -0.28 -9.41
C ALA A 128 -0.33 0.64 -8.20
N ILE A 129 -1.04 0.17 -7.17
CA ILE A 129 -1.26 0.92 -5.94
C ILE A 129 -1.61 -0.03 -4.79
N LEU A 130 -1.30 0.37 -3.55
CA LEU A 130 -1.82 -0.25 -2.33
C LEU A 130 -2.30 0.84 -1.37
N PRO A 131 -3.24 0.53 -0.47
CA PRO A 131 -3.54 1.39 0.65
C PRO A 131 -2.31 1.59 1.55
N PRO A 132 -2.08 2.78 2.14
CA PRO A 132 -0.89 3.08 2.95
C PRO A 132 -0.67 2.14 4.13
N ASP A 133 -1.75 1.64 4.75
CA ASP A 133 -1.70 0.68 5.84
C ASP A 133 -1.36 -0.76 5.39
N ARG A 134 -1.22 -1.00 4.07
CA ARG A 134 -0.93 -2.31 3.48
C ARG A 134 0.43 -2.44 2.83
N TYR A 135 1.31 -1.44 2.93
CA TYR A 135 2.68 -1.50 2.37
C TYR A 135 3.55 -2.63 2.95
N LEU A 136 3.21 -3.13 4.15
CA LEU A 136 3.88 -4.28 4.77
C LEU A 136 3.13 -5.61 4.56
N SER A 137 2.05 -5.65 3.80
CA SER A 137 1.38 -6.93 3.49
C SER A 137 2.22 -7.79 2.55
N VAL A 138 1.95 -9.08 2.53
CA VAL A 138 2.30 -9.94 1.39
C VAL A 138 1.30 -9.64 0.28
N VAL A 139 1.74 -9.04 -0.81
CA VAL A 139 0.88 -8.83 -1.97
C VAL A 139 0.77 -10.12 -2.77
N VAL A 140 -0.46 -10.52 -3.08
CA VAL A 140 -0.77 -11.67 -3.94
C VAL A 140 -1.62 -11.19 -5.10
N GLN A 141 -1.11 -11.30 -6.33
CA GLN A 141 -1.79 -10.93 -7.57
C GLN A 141 -2.67 -12.08 -8.07
N ALA A 142 -3.83 -12.27 -7.43
CA ALA A 142 -4.82 -13.25 -7.90
C ALA A 142 -5.50 -12.79 -9.20
N THR A 143 -5.59 -11.48 -9.39
CA THR A 143 -6.04 -10.85 -10.64
C THR A 143 -5.05 -9.81 -11.12
N GLU A 144 -5.11 -9.48 -12.40
CA GLU A 144 -4.37 -8.37 -13.02
C GLU A 144 -5.35 -7.41 -13.67
N GLY A 145 -5.02 -6.11 -13.67
CA GLY A 145 -5.85 -5.07 -14.27
C GLY A 145 -7.11 -4.75 -13.46
N CYS A 146 -8.06 -4.08 -14.12
CA CYS A 146 -9.37 -3.73 -13.58
C CYS A 146 -10.46 -4.27 -14.50
N THR A 147 -11.53 -4.80 -13.93
CA THR A 147 -12.72 -5.31 -14.64
C THR A 147 -13.50 -4.22 -15.37
N TRP A 148 -13.46 -2.98 -14.87
CA TRP A 148 -14.13 -1.82 -15.50
C TRP A 148 -13.22 -1.07 -16.49
N ASN A 149 -12.06 -0.61 -16.01
CA ASN A 149 -10.99 0.07 -16.77
C ASN A 149 -11.44 1.21 -17.72
N ARG A 150 -12.53 1.94 -17.40
CA ARG A 150 -13.05 3.06 -18.20
C ARG A 150 -13.18 4.38 -17.44
N CYS A 151 -12.83 4.41 -16.15
CA CYS A 151 -12.83 5.65 -15.37
C CYS A 151 -11.86 6.66 -15.99
N THR A 152 -12.30 7.90 -16.18
CA THR A 152 -11.50 8.92 -16.88
C THR A 152 -10.30 9.40 -16.07
N PHE A 153 -10.39 9.29 -14.74
CA PHE A 153 -9.35 9.70 -13.79
C PHE A 153 -8.29 8.61 -13.53
N CYS A 154 -8.57 7.35 -13.86
CA CYS A 154 -7.73 6.21 -13.45
C CYS A 154 -6.73 5.83 -14.55
N SER A 155 -5.44 5.85 -14.20
CA SER A 155 -4.33 5.49 -15.08
C SER A 155 -3.68 4.14 -14.74
N PHE A 156 -3.86 3.68 -13.49
CA PHE A 156 -3.21 2.50 -12.90
C PHE A 156 -3.33 1.20 -13.71
N TYR A 157 -4.45 1.04 -14.43
CA TYR A 157 -4.80 -0.18 -15.14
C TYR A 157 -4.92 0.00 -16.66
N GLN A 158 -4.62 1.20 -17.17
CA GLN A 158 -4.68 1.46 -18.60
C GLN A 158 -3.67 0.55 -19.33
N GLY A 159 -4.13 -0.07 -20.43
CA GLY A 159 -3.33 -1.02 -21.20
C GLY A 159 -3.13 -2.41 -20.56
N ARG A 160 -3.70 -2.68 -19.38
CA ARG A 160 -3.61 -3.98 -18.68
C ARG A 160 -4.97 -4.68 -18.68
N PRO A 161 -5.21 -5.68 -19.55
CA PRO A 161 -6.49 -6.39 -19.60
C PRO A 161 -6.73 -7.16 -18.32
N PHE A 162 -8.01 -7.28 -17.93
CA PHE A 162 -8.38 -8.07 -16.77
C PHE A 162 -8.05 -9.55 -16.99
N ARG A 163 -7.34 -10.15 -16.04
CA ARG A 163 -6.95 -11.56 -16.08
C ARG A 163 -6.95 -12.17 -14.69
N VAL A 164 -7.32 -13.44 -14.60
CA VAL A 164 -7.32 -14.23 -13.36
C VAL A 164 -6.16 -15.22 -13.38
N ARG A 165 -5.44 -15.36 -12.25
CA ARG A 165 -4.47 -16.42 -12.00
C ARG A 165 -5.11 -17.49 -11.14
N GLU A 166 -5.05 -18.75 -11.57
CA GLU A 166 -5.68 -19.87 -10.87
C GLU A 166 -4.77 -21.09 -10.78
N GLY A 167 -5.15 -22.01 -9.89
CA GLY A 167 -4.50 -23.31 -9.75
C GLY A 167 -2.99 -23.19 -9.57
N GLU A 168 -2.24 -23.90 -10.41
CA GLU A 168 -0.78 -23.94 -10.37
C GLU A 168 -0.14 -22.57 -10.62
N GLU A 169 -0.75 -21.72 -11.45
CA GLU A 169 -0.18 -20.40 -11.74
C GLU A 169 -0.21 -19.50 -10.50
N LEU A 170 -1.34 -19.50 -9.78
CA LEU A 170 -1.49 -18.76 -8.54
C LEU A 170 -0.56 -19.32 -7.45
N ALA A 171 -0.48 -20.65 -7.32
CA ALA A 171 0.44 -21.30 -6.38
C ALA A 171 1.91 -20.94 -6.68
N ALA A 172 2.31 -20.95 -7.95
CA ALA A 172 3.65 -20.56 -8.38
C ALA A 172 3.92 -19.06 -8.14
N HIS A 173 2.91 -18.20 -8.25
CA HIS A 173 3.04 -16.79 -7.87
C HIS A 173 3.28 -16.64 -6.36
N VAL A 174 2.46 -17.28 -5.51
CA VAL A 174 2.63 -17.25 -4.05
C VAL A 174 3.99 -17.80 -3.64
N ALA A 175 4.47 -18.88 -4.26
CA ALA A 175 5.79 -19.45 -4.02
C ALA A 175 6.92 -18.45 -4.36
N ARG A 176 6.87 -17.81 -5.52
CA ARG A 176 7.85 -16.78 -5.93
C ARG A 176 7.85 -15.57 -5.00
N VAL A 177 6.67 -15.13 -4.54
CA VAL A 177 6.56 -14.03 -3.56
C VAL A 177 7.19 -14.44 -2.23
N LYS A 178 6.93 -15.65 -1.74
CA LYS A 178 7.57 -16.18 -0.52
C LYS A 178 9.08 -16.27 -0.67
N GLU A 179 9.58 -16.73 -1.81
CA GLU A 179 11.02 -16.80 -2.11
C GLU A 179 11.67 -15.41 -2.15
N LEU A 180 11.02 -14.44 -2.82
CA LEU A 180 11.46 -13.05 -2.86
C LEU A 180 11.54 -12.47 -1.44
N LEU A 181 10.51 -12.66 -0.61
CA LEU A 181 10.49 -12.13 0.75
C LEU A 181 11.47 -12.88 1.67
N GLY A 182 11.65 -14.20 1.49
CA GLY A 182 12.48 -15.03 2.35
C GLY A 182 12.09 -14.90 3.81
N ARG A 183 13.08 -14.74 4.69
CA ARG A 183 12.91 -14.54 6.13
C ARG A 183 12.24 -13.20 6.48
N ASP A 184 12.15 -12.23 5.57
CA ASP A 184 11.36 -11.00 5.80
C ASP A 184 9.85 -11.30 5.90
N LEU A 185 9.39 -12.50 5.51
CA LEU A 185 8.00 -12.91 5.66
C LEU A 185 7.48 -12.79 7.11
N VAL A 186 8.36 -12.87 8.11
CA VAL A 186 8.02 -12.66 9.53
C VAL A 186 7.52 -11.24 9.83
N ARG A 187 7.93 -10.25 9.03
CA ARG A 187 7.51 -8.84 9.15
C ARG A 187 6.22 -8.52 8.43
N ARG A 188 5.62 -9.48 7.73
CA ARG A 188 4.45 -9.27 6.87
C ARG A 188 3.20 -9.79 7.59
N PRO A 189 2.42 -8.91 8.25
CA PRO A 189 1.36 -9.33 9.17
C PRO A 189 0.08 -9.78 8.46
N SER A 190 -0.12 -9.38 7.21
CA SER A 190 -1.35 -9.62 6.44
C SER A 190 -1.04 -9.98 4.99
N VAL A 191 -2.07 -10.46 4.28
CA VAL A 191 -2.08 -10.62 2.84
C VAL A 191 -2.93 -9.52 2.21
N PHE A 192 -2.44 -8.90 1.14
CA PHE A 192 -3.23 -8.02 0.31
C PHE A 192 -3.47 -8.69 -1.05
N LEU A 193 -4.72 -8.96 -1.38
CA LEU A 193 -5.12 -9.44 -2.70
C LEU A 193 -5.13 -8.27 -3.67
N ALA A 194 -4.10 -8.24 -4.50
CA ALA A 194 -3.98 -7.38 -5.67
C ALA A 194 -4.47 -8.13 -6.92
N ASP A 195 -4.70 -7.49 -8.07
CA ASP A 195 -4.66 -6.04 -8.32
C ASP A 195 -6.01 -5.38 -7.98
N GLY A 196 -6.65 -4.62 -8.88
CA GLY A 196 -7.74 -3.73 -8.51
C GLY A 196 -9.07 -4.38 -8.06
N ASN A 197 -9.29 -5.67 -8.31
CA ASN A 197 -10.61 -6.27 -8.05
C ASN A 197 -10.62 -7.81 -7.92
N ALA A 198 -9.80 -8.37 -7.03
CA ALA A 198 -9.76 -9.83 -6.83
C ALA A 198 -11.08 -10.40 -6.29
N LEU A 199 -11.85 -9.60 -5.53
CA LEU A 199 -13.13 -10.02 -4.94
C LEU A 199 -14.31 -10.00 -5.94
N ALA A 200 -14.12 -9.55 -7.18
CA ALA A 200 -15.14 -9.71 -8.23
C ALA A 200 -15.28 -11.14 -8.77
N LEU A 201 -14.38 -12.04 -8.39
CA LEU A 201 -14.48 -13.45 -8.74
C LEU A 201 -15.58 -14.11 -7.90
N GLY A 202 -16.35 -15.05 -8.47
CA GLY A 202 -17.32 -15.81 -7.69
C GLY A 202 -16.69 -16.81 -6.72
N GLN A 203 -17.49 -17.30 -5.77
CA GLN A 203 -17.05 -18.24 -4.72
C GLN A 203 -16.32 -19.48 -5.24
N ARG A 204 -16.68 -19.98 -6.43
CA ARG A 204 -15.99 -21.12 -7.06
C ARG A 204 -14.49 -20.88 -7.24
N ARG A 205 -14.07 -19.63 -7.49
CA ARG A 205 -12.67 -19.21 -7.64
C ARG A 205 -12.09 -18.68 -6.33
N LEU A 206 -12.89 -17.99 -5.51
CA LEU A 206 -12.42 -17.45 -4.23
C LEU A 206 -12.11 -18.55 -3.20
N ARG A 207 -12.95 -19.59 -3.07
CA ARG A 207 -12.72 -20.71 -2.14
C ARG A 207 -11.32 -21.34 -2.27
N PRO A 208 -10.88 -21.79 -3.46
CA PRO A 208 -9.53 -22.36 -3.61
C PRO A 208 -8.42 -21.32 -3.42
N LEU A 209 -8.66 -20.04 -3.77
CA LEU A 209 -7.71 -18.95 -3.48
C LEU A 209 -7.50 -18.80 -1.97
N PHE A 210 -8.56 -18.65 -1.19
CA PHE A 210 -8.45 -18.50 0.27
C PHE A 210 -7.88 -19.75 0.94
N ALA A 211 -8.25 -20.95 0.47
CA ALA A 211 -7.66 -22.21 0.94
C ALA A 211 -6.13 -22.28 0.68
N LEU A 212 -5.68 -21.80 -0.49
CA LEU A 212 -4.26 -21.67 -0.79
C LEU A 212 -3.57 -20.69 0.15
N LEU A 213 -4.14 -19.51 0.39
CA LEU A 213 -3.56 -18.50 1.28
C LEU A 213 -3.46 -19.01 2.72
N ALA A 214 -4.52 -19.66 3.22
CA ALA A 214 -4.52 -20.25 4.56
C ALA A 214 -3.42 -21.30 4.74
N ARG A 215 -3.14 -22.09 3.69
CA ARG A 215 -2.06 -23.08 3.70
C ARG A 215 -0.68 -22.45 3.59
N GLU A 216 -0.49 -21.53 2.64
CA GLU A 216 0.84 -21.00 2.29
C GLU A 216 1.31 -19.84 3.15
N LEU A 217 0.37 -19.08 3.71
CA LEU A 217 0.57 -17.85 4.47
C LEU A 217 -0.29 -17.86 5.75
N PRO A 218 -0.15 -18.90 6.61
CA PRO A 218 -1.04 -19.11 7.74
C PRO A 218 -1.01 -17.95 8.75
N GLY A 219 -2.15 -17.72 9.40
CA GLY A 219 -2.32 -16.73 10.47
C GLY A 219 -2.30 -15.27 9.99
N ARG A 220 -2.35 -15.04 8.66
CA ARG A 220 -2.37 -13.69 8.09
C ARG A 220 -3.79 -13.36 7.61
N PRO A 221 -4.43 -12.31 8.16
CA PRO A 221 -5.69 -11.84 7.62
C PRO A 221 -5.51 -11.36 6.18
N VAL A 222 -6.56 -11.55 5.39
CA VAL A 222 -6.62 -11.18 3.99
C VAL A 222 -7.39 -9.87 3.86
N THR A 223 -6.86 -8.95 3.05
CA THR A 223 -7.54 -7.73 2.66
C THR A 223 -7.45 -7.52 1.16
N SER A 224 -8.34 -6.73 0.57
CA SER A 224 -8.40 -6.56 -0.89
C SER A 224 -9.02 -5.23 -1.28
N PHE A 225 -8.66 -4.70 -2.45
CA PHE A 225 -9.58 -3.80 -3.17
C PHE A 225 -10.82 -4.58 -3.61
N VAL A 226 -11.95 -3.87 -3.67
CA VAL A 226 -13.19 -4.38 -4.22
C VAL A 226 -13.85 -3.32 -5.09
N ASP A 227 -14.28 -3.73 -6.28
CA ASP A 227 -15.20 -2.97 -7.10
C ASP A 227 -16.62 -3.38 -6.72
N VAL A 228 -17.45 -2.41 -6.32
CA VAL A 228 -18.85 -2.66 -5.93
C VAL A 228 -19.73 -2.99 -7.15
N TRP A 229 -19.32 -2.57 -8.34
CA TRP A 229 -20.21 -2.40 -9.48
C TRP A 229 -19.92 -3.36 -10.63
N SER A 230 -18.73 -3.96 -10.64
CA SER A 230 -18.32 -4.91 -11.67
C SER A 230 -17.81 -6.21 -11.06
N GLY A 231 -18.21 -7.34 -11.66
CA GLY A 231 -17.89 -8.68 -11.16
C GLY A 231 -19.13 -9.54 -10.93
N GLU A 232 -18.90 -10.72 -10.36
CA GLU A 232 -19.96 -11.59 -9.86
C GLU A 232 -20.57 -10.97 -8.59
N ARG A 233 -21.90 -11.02 -8.47
CA ARG A 233 -22.60 -10.55 -7.27
C ARG A 233 -22.47 -11.60 -6.17
N HIS A 234 -22.07 -11.14 -4.99
CA HIS A 234 -22.03 -11.94 -3.77
C HIS A 234 -23.29 -11.72 -2.97
N ASP A 235 -23.90 -12.81 -2.50
CA ASP A 235 -24.97 -12.73 -1.53
C ASP A 235 -24.41 -12.53 -0.10
N PRO A 236 -25.26 -12.26 0.91
CA PRO A 236 -24.77 -12.10 2.29
C PRO A 236 -24.01 -13.33 2.82
N ALA A 237 -24.38 -14.55 2.44
CA ALA A 237 -23.74 -15.77 2.90
C ALA A 237 -22.34 -15.94 2.30
N ASP A 238 -22.12 -15.48 1.07
CA ASP A 238 -20.80 -15.44 0.44
C ASP A 238 -19.82 -14.58 1.25
N TRP A 239 -20.27 -13.41 1.74
CA TRP A 239 -19.44 -12.54 2.59
C TRP A 239 -19.12 -13.18 3.94
N GLU A 240 -20.09 -13.84 4.57
CA GLU A 240 -19.87 -14.59 5.82
C GLU A 240 -18.85 -15.72 5.62
N GLU A 241 -18.92 -16.42 4.49
CA GLU A 241 -17.96 -17.46 4.14
C GLU A 241 -16.55 -16.88 3.96
N LEU A 242 -16.41 -15.77 3.24
CA LEU A 242 -15.12 -15.11 3.05
C LEU A 242 -14.55 -14.58 4.37
N ALA A 243 -15.38 -14.03 5.24
CA ALA A 243 -14.99 -13.62 6.59
C ALA A 243 -14.45 -14.81 7.39
N GLY A 244 -15.17 -15.94 7.38
CA GLY A 244 -14.73 -17.20 8.01
C GLY A 244 -13.44 -17.77 7.41
N ALA A 245 -13.19 -17.50 6.12
CA ALA A 245 -11.96 -17.89 5.43
C ALA A 245 -10.77 -16.93 5.68
N GLY A 246 -10.99 -15.80 6.37
CA GLY A 246 -9.95 -14.86 6.80
C GLY A 246 -9.96 -13.50 6.10
N LEU A 247 -10.98 -13.16 5.31
CA LEU A 247 -11.17 -11.80 4.80
C LEU A 247 -11.53 -10.86 5.95
N GLU A 248 -10.64 -9.95 6.31
CA GLU A 248 -10.84 -9.05 7.46
C GLU A 248 -11.28 -7.65 7.04
N GLN A 249 -10.81 -7.17 5.87
CA GLN A 249 -11.06 -5.80 5.44
C GLN A 249 -11.09 -5.65 3.92
N VAL A 250 -11.99 -4.80 3.42
CA VAL A 250 -12.05 -4.42 1.99
C VAL A 250 -11.88 -2.91 1.80
N TYR A 251 -11.22 -2.53 0.71
CA TYR A 251 -11.02 -1.13 0.31
C TYR A 251 -11.92 -0.81 -0.88
N VAL A 252 -12.80 0.16 -0.70
CA VAL A 252 -13.86 0.50 -1.65
C VAL A 252 -13.51 1.83 -2.32
N GLY A 253 -13.32 1.82 -3.63
CA GLY A 253 -13.17 3.02 -4.44
C GLY A 253 -14.50 3.77 -4.57
N MET A 254 -14.89 4.48 -3.51
CA MET A 254 -16.12 5.29 -3.45
C MET A 254 -15.98 6.54 -4.32
N GLU A 255 -14.80 7.16 -4.32
CA GLU A 255 -14.41 8.39 -5.01
C GLU A 255 -15.18 9.64 -4.57
N THR A 256 -16.52 9.60 -4.64
CA THR A 256 -17.43 10.67 -4.24
C THR A 256 -18.79 10.09 -3.87
N GLY A 257 -19.52 10.75 -2.97
CA GLY A 257 -20.93 10.46 -2.71
C GLY A 257 -21.90 11.11 -3.71
N LEU A 258 -21.40 11.79 -4.74
CA LEU A 258 -22.19 12.57 -5.70
C LEU A 258 -22.32 11.83 -7.04
N ASP A 259 -23.52 11.32 -7.34
CA ASP A 259 -23.78 10.48 -8.51
C ASP A 259 -23.49 11.19 -9.85
N GLU A 260 -23.78 12.49 -9.96
CA GLU A 260 -23.45 13.27 -11.17
C GLU A 260 -21.94 13.35 -11.43
N LEU A 261 -21.13 13.42 -10.37
CA LEU A 261 -19.68 13.44 -10.48
C LEU A 261 -19.12 12.04 -10.78
N LEU A 262 -19.71 10.96 -10.22
CA LEU A 262 -19.40 9.59 -10.64
C LEU A 262 -19.64 9.40 -12.14
N ALA A 263 -20.79 9.85 -12.64
CA ALA A 263 -21.15 9.78 -14.05
C ALA A 263 -20.19 10.59 -14.92
N LEU A 264 -19.83 11.82 -14.50
CA LEU A 264 -18.86 12.66 -15.21
C LEU A 264 -17.52 11.95 -15.42
N VAL A 265 -17.04 11.24 -14.40
CA VAL A 265 -15.75 10.54 -14.46
C VAL A 265 -15.85 9.10 -14.94
N ARG A 266 -17.03 8.68 -15.41
CA ARG A 266 -17.33 7.32 -15.89
C ARG A 266 -17.01 6.25 -14.85
N LYS A 267 -17.18 6.56 -13.56
CA LYS A 267 -17.20 5.56 -12.50
C LYS A 267 -18.60 4.93 -12.51
N PRO A 268 -18.72 3.60 -12.60
CA PRO A 268 -20.02 2.95 -12.63
C PRO A 268 -20.68 3.02 -11.27
N GLY A 269 -22.02 3.08 -11.30
CA GLY A 269 -22.90 2.99 -10.14
C GLY A 269 -23.22 4.29 -9.42
N SER A 270 -23.69 4.15 -8.18
CA SER A 270 -24.25 5.23 -7.35
C SER A 270 -23.84 5.15 -5.88
N ALA A 271 -24.04 6.25 -5.15
CA ALA A 271 -23.85 6.30 -3.70
C ALA A 271 -24.73 5.28 -2.97
N ALA A 272 -25.98 5.10 -3.39
CA ALA A 272 -26.91 4.14 -2.79
C ALA A 272 -26.44 2.69 -2.95
N GLU A 273 -25.88 2.33 -4.11
CA GLU A 273 -25.30 1.00 -4.32
C GLU A 273 -24.05 0.78 -3.46
N CYS A 274 -23.18 1.79 -3.34
CA CYS A 274 -22.03 1.75 -2.44
C CYS A 274 -22.45 1.55 -0.97
N GLU A 275 -23.46 2.28 -0.52
CA GLU A 275 -24.03 2.17 0.83
C GLU A 275 -24.60 0.77 1.08
N GLY A 276 -25.37 0.22 0.14
CA GLY A 276 -25.92 -1.12 0.22
C GLY A 276 -24.84 -2.21 0.27
N PHE A 277 -23.80 -2.07 -0.55
CA PHE A 277 -22.64 -2.96 -0.51
C PHE A 277 -21.93 -2.91 0.83
N VAL A 278 -21.64 -1.70 1.34
CA VAL A 278 -20.99 -1.54 2.64
C VAL A 278 -21.83 -2.17 3.74
N ALA A 279 -23.16 -1.97 3.75
CA ALA A 279 -24.03 -2.60 4.72
C ALA A 279 -23.97 -4.14 4.67
N ALA A 280 -23.94 -4.74 3.47
CA ALA A 280 -23.83 -6.19 3.30
C ALA A 280 -22.49 -6.75 3.83
N VAL A 281 -21.37 -6.12 3.47
CA VAL A 281 -20.04 -6.52 3.94
C VAL A 281 -19.90 -6.36 5.45
N LYS A 282 -20.43 -5.26 6.01
CA LYS A 282 -20.43 -5.01 7.45
C LYS A 282 -21.28 -6.02 8.21
N ALA A 283 -22.39 -6.48 7.65
CA ALA A 283 -23.23 -7.52 8.25
C ALA A 283 -22.48 -8.85 8.43
N ALA A 284 -21.55 -9.17 7.53
CA ALA A 284 -20.65 -10.32 7.64
C ALA A 284 -19.46 -10.10 8.60
N GLY A 285 -19.37 -8.94 9.26
CA GLY A 285 -18.33 -8.63 10.24
C GLY A 285 -16.99 -8.13 9.67
N ILE A 286 -16.91 -7.96 8.34
CA ILE A 286 -15.73 -7.49 7.61
C ILE A 286 -15.62 -5.96 7.74
N ALA A 287 -14.42 -5.44 7.98
CA ALA A 287 -14.16 -4.00 8.02
C ALA A 287 -14.15 -3.41 6.60
N VAL A 288 -14.53 -2.15 6.46
CA VAL A 288 -14.53 -1.45 5.18
C VAL A 288 -13.67 -0.21 5.23
N THR A 289 -13.10 0.15 4.09
CA THR A 289 -12.37 1.40 3.93
C THR A 289 -12.78 2.10 2.65
N PRO A 290 -13.77 3.01 2.74
CA PRO A 290 -14.09 3.91 1.65
C PRO A 290 -12.91 4.83 1.35
N ILE A 291 -12.57 4.94 0.07
CA ILE A 291 -11.57 5.88 -0.46
C ILE A 291 -12.34 7.00 -1.17
N VAL A 292 -12.09 8.23 -0.76
CA VAL A 292 -12.71 9.45 -1.29
C VAL A 292 -11.63 10.28 -2.00
N MET A 293 -11.92 10.73 -3.22
CA MET A 293 -11.03 11.55 -4.03
C MET A 293 -11.31 13.04 -3.81
N VAL A 294 -10.50 13.71 -3.01
CA VAL A 294 -10.68 15.12 -2.66
C VAL A 294 -10.17 16.00 -3.80
N GLY A 295 -11.01 16.90 -4.32
CA GLY A 295 -10.69 17.79 -5.45
C GLY A 295 -11.15 17.27 -6.82
N LEU A 296 -11.71 16.07 -6.90
CA LEU A 296 -12.32 15.55 -8.12
C LEU A 296 -13.49 16.45 -8.56
N GLY A 297 -13.57 16.75 -9.86
CA GLY A 297 -14.55 17.67 -10.42
C GLY A 297 -14.13 19.16 -10.37
N GLY A 298 -13.09 19.50 -9.60
CA GLY A 298 -12.60 20.87 -9.48
C GLY A 298 -13.51 21.78 -8.63
N GLU A 299 -13.29 23.09 -8.71
CA GLU A 299 -13.96 24.09 -7.85
C GLU A 299 -15.48 24.05 -7.97
N GLY A 300 -15.99 23.80 -9.19
CA GLY A 300 -17.44 23.77 -9.46
C GLY A 300 -18.19 22.64 -8.76
N TYR A 301 -17.51 21.54 -8.40
CA TYR A 301 -18.10 20.41 -7.69
C TYR A 301 -17.74 20.37 -6.21
N ARG A 302 -16.87 21.27 -5.72
CA ARG A 302 -16.27 21.18 -4.38
C ARG A 302 -17.31 21.03 -3.26
N GLU A 303 -18.31 21.90 -3.24
CA GLU A 303 -19.34 21.91 -2.19
C GLU A 303 -20.28 20.71 -2.29
N ALA A 304 -20.86 20.46 -3.48
CA ALA A 304 -21.77 19.34 -3.71
C ALA A 304 -21.09 17.98 -3.44
N HIS A 305 -19.83 17.82 -3.84
CA HIS A 305 -19.02 16.63 -3.57
C HIS A 305 -18.85 16.42 -2.05
N ARG A 306 -18.43 17.45 -1.31
CA ARG A 306 -18.28 17.37 0.15
C ARG A 306 -19.59 16.96 0.82
N GLU A 307 -20.68 17.65 0.51
CA GLU A 307 -21.98 17.41 1.15
C GLU A 307 -22.51 16.01 0.87
N ALA A 308 -22.50 15.60 -0.40
CA ALA A 308 -22.98 14.29 -0.81
C ALA A 308 -22.12 13.16 -0.22
N THR A 309 -20.79 13.34 -0.19
CA THR A 309 -19.86 12.38 0.44
C THR A 309 -20.10 12.25 1.95
N LEU A 310 -20.23 13.38 2.67
CA LEU A 310 -20.51 13.35 4.11
C LEU A 310 -21.87 12.75 4.42
N ALA A 311 -22.87 12.95 3.56
CA ALA A 311 -24.20 12.37 3.70
C ALA A 311 -24.18 10.85 3.43
N SER A 312 -23.49 10.40 2.39
CA SER A 312 -23.38 8.99 2.05
C SER A 312 -22.63 8.20 3.13
N LEU A 313 -21.48 8.69 3.59
CA LEU A 313 -20.72 8.08 4.69
C LEU A 313 -21.52 8.01 6.00
N ALA A 314 -22.42 8.97 6.25
CA ALA A 314 -23.28 8.95 7.43
C ALA A 314 -24.40 7.90 7.38
N ARG A 315 -24.78 7.43 6.17
CA ARG A 315 -25.78 6.36 5.99
C ARG A 315 -25.16 4.96 6.08
N MET A 316 -23.84 4.85 5.95
CA MET A 316 -23.12 3.58 6.07
C MET A 316 -23.00 3.16 7.55
N PRO A 317 -23.13 1.86 7.88
CA PRO A 317 -22.96 1.35 9.24
C PRO A 317 -21.47 1.22 9.62
N LEU A 318 -20.74 2.35 9.59
CA LEU A 318 -19.31 2.40 9.91
C LEU A 318 -19.08 2.42 11.43
N ASP A 319 -18.04 1.73 11.88
CA ASP A 319 -17.60 1.64 13.27
C ASP A 319 -16.08 1.91 13.42
N ARG A 320 -15.57 1.82 14.65
CA ARG A 320 -14.15 2.11 14.99
C ARG A 320 -13.10 1.24 14.27
N ARG A 321 -13.49 0.09 13.71
CA ARG A 321 -12.61 -0.78 12.91
C ARG A 321 -12.41 -0.23 11.50
N ASP A 322 -13.36 0.57 11.01
CA ASP A 322 -13.32 1.14 9.68
C ASP A 322 -12.40 2.36 9.64
N LEU A 323 -11.86 2.63 8.46
CA LEU A 323 -10.99 3.75 8.15
C LEU A 323 -11.55 4.43 6.91
N ILE A 324 -11.54 5.76 6.85
CA ILE A 324 -11.83 6.50 5.62
C ILE A 324 -10.52 7.05 5.10
N TYR A 325 -10.22 6.76 3.83
CA TYR A 325 -9.09 7.35 3.15
C TYR A 325 -9.54 8.58 2.37
N LEU A 326 -8.92 9.72 2.67
CA LEU A 326 -9.00 10.91 1.84
C LEU A 326 -7.78 10.92 0.92
N SER A 327 -8.02 10.68 -0.35
CA SER A 327 -7.03 10.71 -1.42
C SER A 327 -7.10 12.06 -2.13
N PRO A 328 -6.09 12.93 -2.01
CA PRO A 328 -5.99 14.11 -2.87
C PRO A 328 -6.04 13.69 -4.33
N PHE A 329 -6.88 14.33 -5.12
CA PHE A 329 -6.96 14.07 -6.53
C PHE A 329 -5.73 14.64 -7.23
N VAL A 330 -5.06 13.80 -8.02
CA VAL A 330 -3.93 14.19 -8.86
C VAL A 330 -4.38 14.04 -10.30
N GLU A 331 -4.58 15.16 -10.98
CA GLU A 331 -4.87 15.15 -12.41
C GLU A 331 -3.62 14.72 -13.17
N GLU A 332 -3.73 13.68 -13.99
CA GLU A 332 -2.68 13.29 -14.90
C GLU A 332 -2.77 14.08 -16.20
N PRO A 333 -1.71 14.81 -16.60
CA PRO A 333 -1.68 15.53 -17.87
C PRO A 333 -1.94 14.59 -19.06
N GLY A 334 -2.84 14.99 -19.95
CA GLY A 334 -3.20 14.20 -21.14
C GLY A 334 -4.15 13.02 -20.87
N SER A 335 -4.63 12.85 -19.63
CA SER A 335 -5.66 11.85 -19.30
C SER A 335 -7.02 12.18 -19.92
N ALA A 336 -7.90 11.19 -19.98
CA ALA A 336 -9.28 11.39 -20.40
C ALA A 336 -10.02 12.39 -19.50
N TYR A 337 -9.72 12.42 -18.20
CA TYR A 337 -10.28 13.41 -17.28
C TYR A 337 -9.82 14.82 -17.63
N ALA A 338 -8.52 15.04 -17.89
CA ALA A 338 -8.00 16.36 -18.26
C ALA A 338 -8.70 16.90 -19.53
N ALA A 339 -8.89 16.04 -20.54
CA ALA A 339 -9.63 16.40 -21.76
C ALA A 339 -11.11 16.71 -21.49
N ASP A 340 -11.79 15.92 -20.66
CA ASP A 340 -13.18 16.18 -20.28
C ASP A 340 -13.32 17.48 -19.44
N ARG A 341 -12.38 17.75 -18.54
CA ARG A 341 -12.30 18.98 -17.73
C ARG A 341 -12.21 20.22 -18.63
N GLU A 342 -11.30 20.22 -19.59
CA GLU A 342 -11.13 21.32 -20.55
C GLU A 342 -12.39 21.52 -21.41
N ARG A 343 -12.92 20.44 -21.97
CA ARG A 343 -14.15 20.45 -22.80
C ARG A 343 -15.36 21.00 -22.04
N LEU A 344 -15.46 20.72 -20.74
CA LEU A 344 -16.55 21.15 -19.87
C LEU A 344 -16.27 22.50 -19.19
N GLY A 345 -15.10 23.10 -19.38
CA GLY A 345 -14.73 24.38 -18.75
C GLY A 345 -14.58 24.31 -17.22
N LEU A 346 -14.24 23.14 -16.68
CA LEU A 346 -14.08 22.95 -15.24
C LEU A 346 -12.74 23.53 -14.75
N VAL A 347 -12.81 24.31 -13.67
CA VAL A 347 -11.63 24.92 -13.02
C VAL A 347 -11.05 23.91 -12.03
N ALA A 348 -9.81 23.48 -12.26
CA ALA A 348 -9.11 22.59 -11.33
C ALA A 348 -8.85 23.29 -9.99
N MET A 349 -8.93 22.53 -8.89
CA MET A 349 -8.48 23.00 -7.59
C MET A 349 -6.95 22.92 -7.52
N ASP A 350 -6.31 23.91 -6.90
CA ASP A 350 -4.88 23.82 -6.61
C ASP A 350 -4.58 22.90 -5.41
N GLU A 351 -3.30 22.55 -5.21
CA GLU A 351 -2.90 21.63 -4.14
C GLU A 351 -3.26 22.18 -2.75
N ALA A 352 -3.15 23.49 -2.52
CA ALA A 352 -3.48 24.09 -1.22
C ALA A 352 -4.99 24.00 -0.92
N ALA A 353 -5.84 24.23 -1.93
CA ALA A 353 -7.29 24.10 -1.82
C ALA A 353 -7.71 22.65 -1.59
N ILE A 354 -7.08 21.68 -2.27
CA ILE A 354 -7.33 20.25 -2.05
C ILE A 354 -6.95 19.85 -0.62
N GLU A 355 -5.80 20.31 -0.12
CA GLU A 355 -5.37 20.02 1.26
C GLU A 355 -6.27 20.65 2.32
N ALA A 356 -6.73 21.88 2.09
CA ALA A 356 -7.68 22.55 2.97
C ALA A 356 -9.02 21.78 3.01
N GLU A 357 -9.52 21.35 1.86
CA GLU A 357 -10.76 20.56 1.76
C GLU A 357 -10.61 19.17 2.42
N ALA A 358 -9.48 18.49 2.21
CA ALA A 358 -9.19 17.21 2.86
C ALA A 358 -9.12 17.36 4.38
N THR A 359 -8.54 18.46 4.87
CA THR A 359 -8.51 18.79 6.30
C THR A 359 -9.91 19.03 6.85
N ALA A 360 -10.76 19.80 6.14
CA ALA A 360 -12.13 20.06 6.54
C ALA A 360 -12.97 18.78 6.61
N LEU A 361 -12.89 17.92 5.57
CA LEU A 361 -13.53 16.60 5.56
C LEU A 361 -13.04 15.72 6.73
N ALA A 362 -11.74 15.69 6.98
CA ALA A 362 -11.18 14.90 8.07
C ALA A 362 -11.68 15.35 9.45
N VAL A 363 -11.80 16.67 9.68
CA VAL A 363 -12.38 17.23 10.92
C VAL A 363 -13.85 16.80 11.06
N ALA A 364 -14.66 16.97 10.01
CA ALA A 364 -16.08 16.62 10.04
C ALA A 364 -16.31 15.11 10.30
N LEU A 365 -15.51 14.24 9.68
CA LEU A 365 -15.59 12.80 9.86
C LEU A 365 -15.11 12.36 11.25
N ARG A 366 -14.01 12.92 11.76
CA ARG A 366 -13.51 12.63 13.11
C ARG A 366 -14.47 13.09 14.21
N ALA A 367 -15.19 14.19 14.00
CA ALA A 367 -16.24 14.64 14.91
C ALA A 367 -17.39 13.63 15.05
N ARG A 368 -17.55 12.72 14.08
CA ARG A 368 -18.49 11.58 14.12
C ARG A 368 -17.88 10.30 14.70
N GLY A 369 -16.66 10.36 15.24
CA GLY A 369 -15.96 9.21 15.82
C GLY A 369 -15.29 8.28 14.79
N LEU A 370 -15.23 8.68 13.52
CA LEU A 370 -14.63 7.88 12.45
C LEU A 370 -13.11 8.10 12.36
N ARG A 371 -12.39 7.03 12.00
CA ARG A 371 -10.95 7.11 11.72
C ARG A 371 -10.75 7.62 10.30
N VAL A 372 -9.85 8.59 10.14
CA VAL A 372 -9.55 9.18 8.83
C VAL A 372 -8.05 9.22 8.60
N GLY A 373 -7.63 8.66 7.48
CA GLY A 373 -6.26 8.64 7.01
C GLY A 373 -6.10 9.40 5.69
N ARG A 374 -4.91 9.92 5.44
CA ARG A 374 -4.52 10.44 4.13
C ARG A 374 -4.05 9.29 3.24
N TYR A 375 -4.42 9.33 1.96
CA TYR A 375 -3.95 8.39 0.94
C TYR A 375 -3.39 9.16 -0.26
N ASP A 376 -2.13 9.56 -0.18
CA ASP A 376 -1.47 10.23 -1.30
C ASP A 376 -0.84 9.18 -2.23
N ILE A 377 -1.40 9.03 -3.43
CA ILE A 377 -0.93 8.04 -4.41
C ILE A 377 0.51 8.31 -4.88
N ARG A 378 1.03 9.53 -4.70
CA ARG A 378 2.41 9.91 -5.06
C ARG A 378 3.44 9.40 -4.05
N GLU A 379 3.00 8.99 -2.87
CA GLU A 379 3.85 8.42 -1.80
C GLU A 379 3.86 6.88 -1.79
N PHE A 380 3.39 6.26 -2.87
CA PHE A 380 3.35 4.81 -3.00
C PHE A 380 4.74 4.24 -3.33
N PHE A 381 5.26 3.42 -2.42
CA PHE A 381 6.49 2.64 -2.62
C PHE A 381 6.25 1.22 -2.13
N TYR A 382 6.30 0.24 -3.05
CA TYR A 382 6.27 -1.18 -2.72
C TYR A 382 7.52 -1.90 -3.21
#